data_AF-A0AAV5K7N1-F1
#
_entry.id   AF-A0AAV5K7N1-F1
#
_cell.length_a   1.000
_cell.length_b   1.000
_cell.length_c   1.000
_cell.angle_alpha   90.00
_cell.angle_beta   90.00
_cell.angle_gamma   90.00
#
_symmetry.space_group_name_H-M   'P 1'
#
loop_
_entity.id
_entity.type
_entity.pdbx_description
1 polymer ?
#
loop_
_entity_poly.entity_id
_entity_poly.type
_entity_poly.pdbx_seq_one_letter_code
_entity_poly.pdbx_strand_id
1 'polypeptide(L)'
;MDVRVKEQVITKMKAAVASKQFGQEDVLCSLIADACIQVCPKNPANFDVDNVHVVKLLGGGLHNSTIVWGMVLKNDAVGSIKRIEKAKVAVFVSGVDTSATETKGTVLIHSAEQIGSVCCG
;
A
#
# COMPACT_ATOMS: atom_id res chain seq x y z
N MET A 1 -22.84 -4.26 21.07
CA MET A 1 -22.39 -4.97 19.86
C MET A 1 -20.89 -4.92 19.88
N ASP A 2 -20.22 -6.06 19.94
CA ASP A 2 -18.76 -6.08 20.12
C ASP A 2 -18.09 -6.23 18.75
N VAL A 3 -17.46 -5.15 18.29
CA VAL A 3 -16.76 -5.09 17.00
C VAL A 3 -15.46 -5.90 17.00
N ARG A 4 -15.06 -6.48 18.14
CA ARG A 4 -13.85 -7.30 18.28
C ARG A 4 -14.14 -8.79 18.16
N VAL A 5 -15.41 -9.20 18.18
CA VAL A 5 -15.81 -10.60 18.03
C VAL A 5 -16.03 -10.91 16.56
N LYS A 6 -15.11 -11.69 15.98
CA LYS A 6 -15.07 -12.03 14.56
C LYS A 6 -16.39 -12.62 14.05
N GLU A 7 -16.99 -13.53 14.79
CA GLU A 7 -18.22 -14.23 14.39
C GLU A 7 -19.42 -13.27 14.28
N GLN A 8 -19.51 -12.28 15.18
CA GLN A 8 -20.59 -11.29 15.14
C GLN A 8 -20.45 -10.37 13.93
N VAL A 9 -19.21 -9.98 13.62
CA VAL A 9 -18.89 -9.17 12.44
C VAL A 9 -19.26 -9.95 11.18
N ILE A 10 -18.71 -11.17 10.99
CA ILE A 10 -18.97 -12.03 9.83
C ILE A 10 -20.46 -12.20 9.55
N THR A 11 -21.25 -12.52 10.58
CA THR A 11 -22.70 -12.75 10.43
C THR A 11 -23.42 -11.55 9.81
N LYS A 12 -22.99 -10.32 10.13
CA LYS A 12 -23.62 -9.09 9.63
C LYS A 12 -23.17 -8.71 8.22
N MET A 13 -21.91 -8.97 7.87
CA MET A 13 -21.41 -8.74 6.50
C MET A 13 -21.78 -9.84 5.52
N LYS A 14 -22.09 -11.06 5.99
CA LYS A 14 -22.39 -12.22 5.13
C LYS A 14 -23.47 -11.93 4.08
N ALA A 15 -24.59 -11.34 4.48
CA ALA A 15 -25.66 -11.00 3.54
C ALA A 15 -25.21 -9.97 2.48
N ALA A 16 -24.46 -8.95 2.90
CA ALA A 16 -23.98 -7.91 2.00
C ALA A 16 -22.95 -8.42 1.00
N VAL A 17 -22.11 -9.38 1.41
CA VAL A 17 -21.10 -10.03 0.56
C VAL A 17 -21.73 -11.08 -0.36
N ALA A 18 -22.59 -11.95 0.17
CA ALA A 18 -23.25 -13.02 -0.59
C ALA A 18 -24.08 -12.47 -1.76
N SER A 19 -24.63 -11.26 -1.64
CA SER A 19 -25.38 -10.63 -2.73
C SER A 19 -24.50 -10.19 -3.92
N LYS A 20 -23.16 -10.23 -3.80
CA LYS A 20 -22.20 -9.89 -4.87
C LYS A 20 -21.29 -11.06 -5.22
N GLN A 21 -20.95 -11.90 -4.25
CA GLN A 21 -20.03 -13.02 -4.37
C GLN A 21 -20.62 -14.26 -3.68
N PHE A 22 -21.65 -14.82 -4.29
CA PHE A 22 -22.33 -16.01 -3.78
C PHE A 22 -21.43 -17.25 -3.90
N GLY A 23 -21.34 -18.04 -2.83
CA GLY A 23 -20.49 -19.23 -2.72
C GLY A 23 -19.06 -18.94 -2.27
N GLN A 24 -18.68 -17.67 -2.09
CA GLN A 24 -17.34 -17.25 -1.63
C GLN A 24 -17.41 -16.34 -0.40
N GLU A 25 -18.61 -16.13 0.15
CA GLU A 25 -18.84 -15.21 1.24
C GLU A 25 -18.11 -15.59 2.52
N ASP A 26 -17.94 -16.88 2.83
CA ASP A 26 -17.28 -17.31 4.07
C ASP A 26 -15.78 -16.96 4.06
N VAL A 27 -15.09 -17.21 2.94
CA VAL A 27 -13.67 -16.86 2.76
C VAL A 27 -13.48 -15.35 2.82
N LEU A 28 -14.30 -14.60 2.06
CA LEU A 28 -14.17 -13.16 1.98
C LEU A 28 -14.56 -12.47 3.31
N CYS A 29 -15.62 -12.91 3.98
CA CYS A 29 -16.03 -12.34 5.25
C CYS A 29 -14.98 -12.60 6.34
N SER A 30 -14.33 -13.77 6.35
CA SER A 30 -13.23 -14.02 7.28
C SER A 30 -12.08 -13.02 7.07
N LEU A 31 -11.67 -12.80 5.81
CA LEU A 31 -10.58 -11.88 5.48
C LEU A 31 -10.94 -10.42 5.80
N ILE A 32 -12.15 -9.98 5.46
CA ILE A 32 -12.59 -8.60 5.75
C ILE A 32 -12.70 -8.38 7.26
N ALA A 33 -13.28 -9.33 8.00
CA ALA A 33 -13.43 -9.21 9.45
C ALA A 33 -12.07 -9.08 10.15
N ASP A 34 -11.11 -9.94 9.79
CA ASP A 34 -9.76 -9.89 10.36
C ASP A 34 -9.07 -8.54 10.08
N ALA A 35 -9.19 -8.01 8.86
CA ALA A 35 -8.61 -6.71 8.50
C ALA A 35 -9.26 -5.54 9.27
N CYS A 36 -10.59 -5.53 9.38
CA CYS A 36 -11.31 -4.47 10.09
C CYS A 36 -11.06 -4.50 11.60
N ILE A 37 -10.96 -5.69 12.22
CA ILE A 37 -10.71 -5.82 13.66
C ILE A 37 -9.32 -5.25 14.03
N GLN A 38 -8.32 -5.43 13.16
CA GLN A 38 -6.97 -4.91 13.37
C GLN A 38 -6.91 -3.38 13.33
N VAL A 39 -7.69 -2.76 12.45
CA VAL A 39 -7.71 -1.32 12.26
C VAL A 39 -8.61 -0.60 13.28
N CYS A 40 -9.48 -1.33 13.97
CA CYS A 40 -10.42 -0.77 14.94
C CYS A 40 -9.72 -0.01 16.09
N PRO A 41 -9.91 1.32 16.20
CA PRO A 41 -9.38 2.09 17.31
C PRO A 41 -10.16 1.81 18.61
N LYS A 42 -9.61 2.25 19.75
CA LYS A 42 -10.28 2.12 21.07
C LYS A 42 -11.69 2.73 21.05
N ASN A 43 -11.86 3.83 20.33
CA ASN A 43 -13.16 4.43 20.07
C ASN A 43 -13.70 3.97 18.71
N PRO A 44 -14.72 3.11 18.65
CA PRO A 44 -15.21 2.55 17.38
C PRO A 44 -15.84 3.57 16.43
N ALA A 45 -16.20 4.76 16.91
CA ALA A 45 -16.74 5.83 16.07
C ALA A 45 -15.69 6.48 15.15
N ASN A 46 -14.40 6.33 15.46
CA ASN A 46 -13.30 6.88 14.65
C ASN A 46 -12.72 5.82 13.69
N PHE A 47 -13.50 4.82 13.30
CA PHE A 47 -13.05 3.83 12.33
C PHE A 47 -12.87 4.49 10.96
N ASP A 48 -11.64 4.44 10.45
CA ASP A 48 -11.28 4.98 9.15
C ASP A 48 -11.07 3.83 8.16
N VAL A 49 -11.74 3.92 7.01
CA VAL A 49 -11.67 2.94 5.93
C VAL A 49 -10.36 3.02 5.14
N ASP A 50 -9.69 4.18 5.14
CA ASP A 50 -8.44 4.38 4.41
C ASP A 50 -7.26 3.63 5.05
N ASN A 51 -7.41 3.22 6.31
CA ASN A 51 -6.44 2.37 7.01
C ASN A 51 -6.43 0.91 6.51
N VAL A 52 -7.39 0.50 5.66
CA VAL A 52 -7.41 -0.83 5.04
C VAL A 52 -7.11 -0.71 3.55
N HIS A 53 -5.90 -1.12 3.14
CA HIS A 53 -5.49 -1.08 1.74
C HIS A 53 -5.68 -2.44 1.05
N VAL A 54 -6.37 -2.47 -0.10
CA VAL A 54 -6.60 -3.69 -0.89
C VAL A 54 -5.71 -3.69 -2.14
N VAL A 55 -4.84 -4.69 -2.24
CA VAL A 55 -3.94 -4.90 -3.37
C VAL A 55 -4.34 -6.16 -4.14
N LYS A 56 -4.64 -6.00 -5.43
CA LYS A 56 -4.87 -7.12 -6.35
C LYS A 56 -3.56 -7.48 -7.05
N LEU A 57 -3.13 -8.73 -6.90
CA LEU A 57 -1.98 -9.29 -7.60
C LEU A 57 -2.50 -10.18 -8.74
N LEU A 58 -1.99 -9.96 -9.95
CA LEU A 58 -2.32 -10.78 -11.11
C LEU A 58 -1.72 -12.18 -10.97
N GLY A 59 -2.47 -13.21 -11.35
CA GLY A 59 -2.02 -14.61 -11.28
C GLY A 59 -2.43 -15.37 -10.01
N GLY A 60 -3.07 -14.70 -9.03
CA GLY A 60 -3.64 -15.34 -7.84
C GLY A 60 -5.17 -15.43 -7.88
N GLY A 61 -5.74 -16.36 -7.10
CA GLY A 61 -7.18 -16.47 -6.86
C GLY A 61 -7.60 -15.98 -5.47
N LEU A 62 -8.90 -16.01 -5.18
CA LEU A 62 -9.43 -15.60 -3.87
C LEU A 62 -8.87 -16.46 -2.72
N HIS A 63 -8.73 -17.75 -2.93
CA HIS A 63 -8.19 -18.70 -1.94
C HIS A 63 -6.71 -18.44 -1.59
N ASN A 64 -5.98 -17.70 -2.43
CA ASN A 64 -4.60 -17.31 -2.18
C ASN A 64 -4.50 -15.93 -1.50
N SER A 65 -5.63 -15.29 -1.22
CA SER A 65 -5.65 -13.98 -0.57
C SER A 65 -5.30 -14.12 0.89
N THR A 66 -4.44 -13.22 1.37
CA THR A 66 -4.01 -13.17 2.76
C THR A 66 -3.94 -11.72 3.24
N ILE A 67 -3.95 -11.54 4.55
CA ILE A 67 -3.83 -10.24 5.20
C ILE A 67 -2.37 -10.03 5.56
N VAL A 68 -1.82 -8.91 5.12
CA VAL A 68 -0.45 -8.50 5.45
C VAL A 68 -0.51 -7.43 6.51
N TRP A 69 0.27 -7.62 7.57
CA TRP A 69 0.35 -6.69 8.68
C TRP A 69 1.40 -5.63 8.35
N GLY A 70 0.95 -4.51 7.80
CA GLY A 70 1.82 -3.43 7.34
C GLY A 70 1.39 -2.90 5.97
N MET A 71 2.36 -2.48 5.17
CA MET A 71 2.11 -1.89 3.85
C MET A 71 2.63 -2.82 2.75
N VAL A 72 1.86 -2.94 1.67
CA VAL A 72 2.23 -3.71 0.47
C VAL A 72 2.34 -2.75 -0.71
N LEU A 73 3.49 -2.77 -1.38
CA LEU A 73 3.72 -2.03 -2.62
C LEU A 73 3.66 -2.99 -3.81
N LYS A 74 2.98 -2.59 -4.89
CA LYS A 74 2.83 -3.41 -6.11
C LYS A 74 4.09 -3.40 -6.98
N ASN A 75 4.89 -2.35 -6.87
CA ASN A 75 6.10 -2.19 -7.66
C ASN A 75 7.26 -2.96 -7.01
N ASP A 76 8.07 -3.61 -7.86
CA ASP A 76 9.32 -4.23 -7.43
C ASP A 76 10.35 -3.15 -7.05
N ALA A 77 11.40 -3.56 -6.34
CA ALA A 77 12.50 -2.67 -6.02
C ALA A 77 13.26 -2.29 -7.30
N VAL A 78 13.53 -1.00 -7.47
CA VAL A 78 14.31 -0.49 -8.62
C VAL A 78 15.80 -0.84 -8.48
N GLY A 79 16.29 -1.02 -7.24
CA GLY A 79 17.68 -1.36 -6.95
C GLY A 79 17.99 -2.86 -7.07
N SER A 80 19.26 -3.20 -6.83
CA SER A 80 19.77 -4.57 -6.88
C SER A 80 19.43 -5.41 -5.63
N ILE A 81 19.04 -4.77 -4.53
CA ILE A 81 18.68 -5.44 -3.27
C ILE A 81 17.18 -5.69 -3.23
N LYS A 82 16.76 -6.97 -3.27
CA LYS A 82 15.34 -7.38 -3.25
C LYS A 82 14.80 -7.80 -1.90
N ARG A 83 15.66 -8.16 -0.95
CA ARG A 83 15.26 -8.60 0.40
C ARG A 83 16.21 -8.02 1.43
N ILE A 84 15.63 -7.48 2.49
CA ILE A 84 16.35 -6.99 3.65
C ILE A 84 15.53 -7.29 4.91
N GLU A 85 16.21 -7.64 6.00
CA GLU A 85 15.59 -7.86 7.30
C GLU A 85 15.99 -6.73 8.25
N LYS A 86 15.07 -6.30 9.13
CA LYS A 86 15.28 -5.20 10.10
C LYS A 86 15.74 -3.87 9.47
N ALA A 87 15.18 -3.52 8.32
CA ALA A 87 15.46 -2.24 7.66
C ALA A 87 14.74 -1.06 8.33
N LYS A 88 15.32 0.13 8.19
CA LYS A 88 14.65 1.40 8.51
C LYS A 88 13.93 1.90 7.26
N VAL A 89 12.67 2.27 7.40
CA VAL A 89 11.84 2.77 6.29
C VAL A 89 11.77 4.29 6.39
N ALA A 90 12.08 4.98 5.29
CA ALA A 90 11.90 6.42 5.14
C ALA A 90 10.88 6.68 4.03
N VAL A 91 9.98 7.64 4.25
CA VAL A 91 8.95 8.04 3.29
C VAL A 91 9.24 9.46 2.86
N PHE A 92 9.49 9.66 1.57
CA PHE A 92 9.73 10.96 0.97
C PHE A 92 8.51 11.35 0.13
N VAL A 93 7.97 12.54 0.39
CA VAL A 93 6.83 13.09 -0.38
C VAL A 93 7.33 13.86 -1.61
N SER A 94 8.59 14.29 -1.60
CA SER A 94 9.23 15.00 -2.70
C SER A 94 10.05 14.05 -3.58
N GLY A 95 10.19 14.40 -4.85
CA GLY A 95 11.06 13.69 -5.78
C GLY A 95 12.51 13.77 -5.35
N VAL A 96 13.24 12.67 -5.54
CA VAL A 96 14.70 12.66 -5.42
C VAL A 96 15.25 13.04 -6.78
N ASP A 97 15.23 14.33 -7.10
CA ASP A 97 15.82 14.85 -8.34
C ASP A 97 17.21 15.41 -8.07
N THR A 98 18.00 15.47 -9.13
CA THR A 98 19.18 16.33 -9.22
C THR A 98 18.75 17.79 -9.09
N SER A 99 19.68 18.70 -8.81
CA SER A 99 19.41 20.11 -8.50
C SER A 99 18.85 20.94 -9.68
N ALA A 100 18.12 20.35 -10.61
CA ALA A 100 17.50 21.03 -11.74
C ALA A 100 16.08 21.47 -11.37
N THR A 101 15.89 22.78 -11.24
CA THR A 101 14.58 23.39 -11.02
C THR A 101 13.65 23.14 -12.21
N GLU A 102 12.36 22.89 -11.96
CA GLU A 102 11.29 22.68 -12.96
C GLU A 102 11.11 23.81 -13.98
N THR A 103 11.72 24.97 -13.76
CA THR A 103 11.77 26.06 -14.74
C THR A 103 12.77 25.78 -15.87
N LYS A 104 12.41 26.12 -17.11
CA LYS A 104 13.31 26.14 -18.29
C LYS A 104 14.48 27.12 -18.06
N GLY A 105 15.47 26.69 -17.28
CA GLY A 105 16.77 27.35 -17.19
C GLY A 105 17.59 26.94 -18.40
N THR A 106 17.75 27.84 -19.36
CA THR A 106 18.72 27.61 -20.45
C THR A 106 20.12 27.68 -19.85
N VAL A 107 20.76 26.53 -19.63
CA VAL A 107 22.17 26.48 -19.25
C VAL A 107 23.01 26.72 -20.50
N LEU A 108 23.61 27.91 -20.59
CA LEU A 108 24.55 28.24 -21.67
C LEU A 108 25.93 27.68 -21.32
N ILE A 109 26.35 26.67 -22.08
CA ILE A 109 27.65 26.01 -21.93
C ILE A 109 28.62 26.69 -22.89
N HIS A 110 29.65 27.35 -22.35
CA HIS A 110 30.67 28.06 -23.13
C HIS A 110 32.01 27.31 -23.20
N SER A 111 32.25 26.34 -22.30
CA SER A 111 33.48 25.53 -22.28
C SER A 111 33.19 24.05 -22.03
N ALA A 112 34.07 23.18 -22.54
CA ALA A 112 33.99 21.72 -22.34
C ALA A 112 34.06 21.32 -20.86
N GLU A 113 34.73 22.10 -20.02
CA GLU A 113 34.79 21.87 -18.56
C GLU A 113 33.41 22.03 -17.88
N GLN A 114 32.53 22.88 -18.43
CA GLN A 114 31.19 23.10 -17.87
C GLN A 114 30.24 21.93 -18.15
N ILE A 115 30.51 21.12 -19.18
CA ILE A 115 29.74 19.90 -19.48
C ILE A 115 29.93 18.87 -18.36
N GLY A 116 31.17 18.71 -17.88
CA GLY A 116 31.48 17.79 -16.78
C GLY A 116 30.73 18.15 -15.49
N SER A 117 30.65 19.44 -15.16
CA SER A 117 29.94 19.90 -13.96
C SER A 117 28.42 19.83 -14.04
N VAL A 118 27.85 19.97 -15.24
CA VAL A 118 26.38 19.97 -15.45
C VAL A 118 25.84 18.54 -15.60
N CYS A 119 26.61 17.62 -16.19
CA CYS A 119 26.15 16.26 -16.45
C CYS A 119 26.41 15.27 -15.29
N CYS A 120 27.28 15.59 -14.32
CA CYS A 120 27.60 14.70 -13.19
C CYS A 120 26.98 15.13 -11.85
N GLY A 121 26.07 16.12 -11.86
CA GLY A 121 25.31 16.55 -10.68
C GLY A 121 24.05 15.75 -10.45
#